data_AF-A0A2E9ZNT4-F1
#
_entry.id   AF-A0A2E9ZNT4-F1
#
_cell.length_a   1.000
_cell.length_b   1.000
_cell.length_c   1.000
_cell.angle_alpha   90.00
_cell.angle_beta   90.00
_cell.angle_gamma   90.00
#
_symmetry.space_group_name_H-M   'P 1'
#
loop_
_entity.id
_entity.type
_entity.pdbx_description
1 polymer ?
#
loop_
_entity_poly.entity_id
_entity_poly.type
_entity_poly.pdbx_seq_one_letter_code
_entity_poly.pdbx_strand_id
1 'polypeptide(L)'
;RDVFGFSRRRFQIAGDRGVIEIRPMEPGNQLELSLAGARDGYKRGTQTVKLPPRRGGRYDGEFADLAKVIRGEKEFEWSYDHDLAVQETVLLASGMPLE
;
A
#
# COMPACT_ATOMS: atom_id res chain seq x y z
N ARG A 1 -13.76 -18.41 -3.49
CA ARG A 1 -13.09 -17.38 -2.67
C ARG A 1 -12.14 -18.10 -1.72
N ASP A 2 -10.85 -17.80 -1.78
CA ASP A 2 -9.87 -18.36 -0.86
C ASP A 2 -10.05 -17.75 0.53
N VAL A 3 -10.57 -18.53 1.48
CA VAL A 3 -10.84 -18.08 2.85
C VAL A 3 -9.56 -17.83 3.66
N PHE A 4 -8.42 -18.37 3.22
CA PHE A 4 -7.11 -18.22 3.85
C PHE A 4 -6.21 -17.19 3.14
N GLY A 5 -6.73 -16.46 2.16
CA GLY A 5 -5.97 -15.44 1.43
C GLY A 5 -5.59 -14.23 2.29
N PHE A 6 -6.42 -13.89 3.28
CA PHE A 6 -6.26 -12.67 4.08
C PHE A 6 -4.92 -12.60 4.82
N SER A 7 -4.50 -13.70 5.47
CA SER A 7 -3.24 -13.77 6.22
C SER A 7 -1.99 -13.74 5.33
N ARG A 8 -2.15 -14.00 4.03
CA ARG A 8 -1.05 -14.01 3.04
C ARG A 8 -0.86 -12.68 2.33
N ARG A 9 -1.82 -11.75 2.43
CA ARG A 9 -1.67 -10.40 1.87
C ARG A 9 -0.60 -9.65 2.66
N ARG A 10 0.47 -9.29 1.96
CA ARG A 10 1.63 -8.57 2.49
C ARG A 10 1.99 -7.44 1.55
N PHE A 11 2.53 -6.37 2.12
CA PHE A 11 3.15 -5.29 1.37
C PHE A 11 4.54 -5.06 1.94
N GLN A 12 5.56 -5.16 1.09
CA GLN A 12 6.96 -5.06 1.51
C GLN A 12 7.69 -4.07 0.60
N ILE A 13 8.50 -3.22 1.21
CA ILE A 13 9.44 -2.34 0.52
C ILE A 13 10.83 -2.65 1.05
N ALA A 14 11.75 -3.01 0.16
CA ALA A 14 13.15 -3.24 0.48
C ALA A 14 14.01 -2.14 -0.13
N GLY A 15 14.86 -1.54 0.69
CA GLY A 15 15.87 -0.58 0.28
C GLY A 15 17.27 -1.07 0.61
N ASP A 16 18.27 -0.23 0.31
CA ASP A 16 19.69 -0.47 0.58
C ASP A 16 20.02 -0.72 2.06
N ARG A 17 19.27 -0.09 2.97
CA ARG A 17 19.56 -0.06 4.41
C ARG A 17 18.51 -0.72 5.30
N GLY A 18 17.51 -1.34 4.70
CA GLY A 18 16.47 -2.01 5.46
C GLY A 18 15.23 -2.35 4.65
N VAL A 19 14.27 -2.94 5.34
CA VAL A 19 13.02 -3.43 4.78
C VAL A 19 11.89 -3.05 5.72
N ILE A 20 10.76 -2.62 5.15
CA ILE A 20 9.48 -2.56 5.87
C ILE A 20 8.55 -3.63 5.31
N GLU A 21 7.81 -4.31 6.20
CA GLU A 21 6.75 -5.23 5.81
C GLU A 21 5.48 -4.98 6.64
N ILE A 22 4.33 -4.92 5.97
CA ILE A 22 3.01 -5.00 6.59
C ILE A 22 2.45 -6.39 6.29
N ARG A 23 2.30 -7.22 7.33
CA ARG A 23 1.75 -8.57 7.22
C ARG A 23 1.05 -9.00 8.52
N PRO A 24 -0.24 -9.38 8.49
CA PRO A 24 -1.15 -9.25 7.35
C PRO A 24 -1.46 -7.78 7.04
N MET A 25 -1.79 -7.49 5.77
CA MET A 25 -2.09 -6.13 5.31
C MET A 25 -3.33 -5.51 6.01
N GLU A 26 -4.24 -6.34 6.53
CA GLU A 26 -5.41 -5.91 7.31
C GLU A 26 -5.39 -6.54 8.70
N PRO A 27 -5.57 -5.74 9.77
CA PRO A 27 -5.98 -4.32 9.77
C PRO A 27 -4.85 -3.33 9.42
N GLY A 28 -3.60 -3.77 9.28
CA GLY A 28 -2.47 -2.90 8.93
C GLY A 28 -2.10 -1.91 10.02
N ASN A 29 -2.28 -2.27 11.29
CA ASN A 29 -2.02 -1.44 12.47
C ASN A 29 -0.59 -1.59 13.02
N GLN A 30 0.23 -2.40 12.38
CA GLN A 30 1.65 -2.56 12.70
C GLN A 30 2.43 -2.92 11.45
N LEU A 31 3.73 -2.62 11.47
CA LEU A 31 4.69 -3.07 10.46
C LEU A 31 5.91 -3.69 11.15
N GLU A 32 6.60 -4.57 10.44
CA GLU A 32 7.96 -4.99 10.77
C GLU A 32 8.95 -4.07 10.07
N LEU A 33 9.86 -3.49 10.83
CA LEU A 33 10.96 -2.67 10.35
C LEU A 33 12.26 -3.44 10.61
N SER A 34 12.98 -3.77 9.55
CA SER A 34 14.29 -4.42 9.62
C SER A 34 15.36 -3.45 9.14
N LEU A 35 16.28 -3.05 10.02
CA LEU A 35 17.33 -2.09 9.69
C LEU A 35 18.73 -2.69 9.77
N ALA A 36 19.58 -2.39 8.79
CA ALA A 36 20.99 -2.78 8.78
C ALA A 36 21.80 -2.11 9.91
N GLY A 37 21.38 -0.90 10.33
CA GLY A 37 21.95 -0.14 11.45
C GLY A 37 20.87 0.73 12.12
N ALA A 38 21.10 1.12 13.38
CA ALA A 38 20.15 1.98 14.10
C ALA A 38 20.03 3.36 13.43
N ARG A 39 18.83 3.91 13.36
CA ARG A 39 18.54 5.18 12.67
C ARG A 39 17.25 5.83 13.18
N ASP A 40 17.26 7.14 13.37
CA ASP A 40 16.08 7.97 13.70
C ASP A 40 15.22 7.41 14.84
N GLY A 41 15.87 6.89 15.89
CA GLY A 41 15.20 6.31 17.07
C GLY A 41 14.82 4.83 16.94
N TYR A 42 15.06 4.21 15.80
CA TYR A 42 14.85 2.77 15.56
C TYR A 42 16.17 2.00 15.70
N LYS A 43 16.09 0.78 16.23
CA LYS A 43 17.23 -0.10 16.51
C LYS A 43 17.65 -0.86 15.26
N ARG A 44 18.91 -1.29 15.24
CA ARG A 44 19.40 -2.29 14.28
C ARG A 44 18.64 -3.61 14.48
N GLY A 45 18.43 -4.34 13.39
CA GLY A 45 17.70 -5.60 13.38
C GLY A 45 16.22 -5.40 13.12
N THR A 46 15.41 -6.42 13.39
CA THR A 46 13.96 -6.41 13.15
C THR A 46 13.22 -5.98 14.42
N GLN A 47 12.25 -5.08 14.24
CA GLN A 47 11.38 -4.63 15.31
C GLN A 47 9.97 -4.32 14.80
N THR A 48 8.97 -4.51 15.66
CA THR A 48 7.59 -4.13 15.37
C THR A 48 7.37 -2.65 15.66
N VAL A 49 6.81 -1.93 14.69
CA VAL A 49 6.37 -0.53 14.83
C VAL A 49 4.85 -0.50 14.79
N LYS A 50 4.23 0.10 15.81
CA LYS A 50 2.78 0.30 15.84
C LYS A 50 2.42 1.50 14.96
N LEU A 51 1.46 1.29 14.06
CA LEU A 51 0.88 2.35 13.25
C LEU A 51 -0.37 2.89 13.95
N PRO A 52 -0.71 4.18 13.75
CA PRO A 52 -1.96 4.72 14.25
C PRO A 52 -3.14 3.92 13.69
N PRO A 53 -4.24 3.75 14.45
CA PRO A 53 -5.42 3.09 13.93
C PRO A 53 -5.94 3.86 12.71
N ARG A 54 -6.39 3.11 11.69
CA ARG A 54 -7.10 3.71 10.55
C ARG A 54 -8.31 4.48 11.06
N ARG A 55 -8.48 5.70 10.56
CA ARG A 55 -9.68 6.50 10.83
C ARG A 55 -10.74 6.14 9.78
N GLY A 56 -11.94 5.80 10.24
CA GLY A 56 -13.06 5.45 9.36
C GLY A 56 -12.99 4.02 8.78
N GLY A 57 -13.99 3.70 7.97
CA GLY A 57 -14.06 2.49 7.17
C GLY A 57 -13.06 2.47 6.02
N ARG A 58 -12.89 1.28 5.41
CA ARG A 58 -11.91 1.04 4.34
C ARG A 58 -12.04 2.00 3.14
N TYR A 59 -13.25 2.47 2.85
CA TYR A 59 -13.57 3.27 1.67
C TYR A 59 -14.02 4.70 2.00
N ASP A 60 -14.08 5.08 3.29
CA ASP A 60 -14.57 6.39 3.70
C ASP A 60 -13.74 7.52 3.07
N GLY A 61 -12.42 7.35 3.04
CA GLY A 61 -11.50 8.28 2.39
C GLY A 61 -11.74 8.41 0.90
N GLU A 62 -11.96 7.29 0.20
CA GLU A 62 -12.20 7.25 -1.25
C GLU A 62 -13.50 7.99 -1.63
N PHE A 63 -14.59 7.73 -0.91
CA PHE A 63 -15.87 8.42 -1.17
C PHE A 63 -15.81 9.90 -0.78
N ALA A 64 -15.14 10.24 0.31
CA ALA A 64 -14.92 11.63 0.68
C ALA A 64 -14.10 12.38 -0.37
N ASP A 65 -13.11 11.72 -0.96
CA ASP A 65 -12.29 12.29 -2.04
C ASP A 65 -13.10 12.49 -3.33
N LEU A 66 -13.84 11.47 -3.74
CA LEU A 66 -14.75 11.55 -4.90
C LEU A 66 -15.76 12.69 -4.76
N ALA A 67 -16.32 12.88 -3.56
CA ALA A 67 -17.27 13.96 -3.30
C ALA A 67 -16.63 15.35 -3.42
N LYS A 68 -15.33 15.52 -3.11
CA LYS A 68 -14.60 16.78 -3.34
C LYS A 68 -14.42 17.04 -4.83
N VAL A 69 -14.07 16.01 -5.59
CA VAL A 69 -13.89 16.12 -7.04
C VAL A 69 -15.19 16.51 -7.74
N ILE A 70 -16.30 15.84 -7.41
CA ILE A 70 -17.63 16.17 -7.97
C ILE A 70 -18.04 17.62 -7.67
N ARG A 71 -17.66 18.15 -6.50
CA ARG A 71 -17.94 19.54 -6.09
C ARG A 71 -16.95 20.56 -6.68
N GLY A 72 -15.94 20.12 -7.45
CA GLY A 72 -14.91 20.99 -8.01
C GLY A 72 -13.92 21.53 -6.97
N GLU A 73 -13.85 20.93 -5.78
CA GLU A 73 -12.94 21.33 -4.70
C GLU A 73 -11.51 20.81 -4.89
N LYS A 74 -11.35 19.81 -5.77
CA LYS A 74 -10.12 19.08 -6.03
C LYS A 74 -10.19 18.40 -7.40
N GLU A 75 -9.04 18.18 -8.04
CA GLU A 75 -8.91 17.30 -9.21
C GLU A 75 -8.53 15.87 -8.78
N PHE A 76 -8.86 14.86 -9.60
CA PHE A 76 -8.44 13.49 -9.31
C PHE A 76 -6.92 13.39 -9.14
N GLU A 77 -6.45 12.69 -8.09
CA GLU A 77 -5.01 12.48 -7.87
C GLU A 77 -4.38 11.57 -8.93
N TRP A 78 -5.20 10.72 -9.54
CA TRP A 78 -4.78 9.74 -10.52
C TRP A 78 -5.38 10.09 -11.87
N SER A 79 -4.52 10.25 -12.87
CA SER A 79 -4.92 10.47 -14.24
C SER A 79 -5.25 9.15 -14.94
N TYR A 80 -5.86 9.25 -16.11
CA TYR A 80 -6.01 8.13 -17.03
C TYR A 80 -4.68 7.38 -17.28
N ASP A 81 -3.56 8.11 -17.38
CA ASP A 81 -2.25 7.51 -17.62
C ASP A 81 -1.82 6.57 -16.49
N HIS A 82 -2.24 6.86 -15.24
CA HIS A 82 -2.00 5.97 -14.11
C HIS A 82 -2.73 4.64 -14.30
N ASP A 83 -4.04 4.70 -14.60
CA ASP A 83 -4.87 3.51 -14.79
C ASP A 83 -4.44 2.70 -16.00
N LEU A 84 -4.05 3.37 -17.09
CA LEU A 84 -3.48 2.72 -18.28
C LEU A 84 -2.19 1.97 -17.93
N ALA A 85 -1.26 2.62 -17.23
CA ALA A 85 0.00 1.99 -16.83
C ALA A 85 -0.22 0.75 -15.93
N VAL A 86 -1.20 0.81 -15.03
CA VAL A 86 -1.59 -0.35 -14.22
C VAL A 86 -2.08 -1.50 -15.10
N GLN A 87 -2.99 -1.21 -16.04
CA GLN A 87 -3.57 -2.24 -16.91
C GLN A 87 -2.54 -2.85 -17.87
N GLU A 88 -1.69 -2.03 -18.50
CA GLU A 88 -0.60 -2.50 -19.36
C GLU A 88 0.38 -3.38 -18.58
N THR A 89 0.72 -2.98 -17.36
CA THR A 89 1.60 -3.78 -16.48
C THR A 89 0.99 -5.15 -16.19
N VAL A 90 -0.32 -5.22 -15.95
CA VAL A 90 -1.03 -6.49 -15.72
C VAL A 90 -0.97 -7.39 -16.95
N LEU A 91 -1.18 -6.84 -18.14
CA LEU A 91 -1.10 -7.60 -19.40
C LEU A 91 0.32 -8.15 -19.64
N LEU A 92 1.33 -7.29 -19.53
CA LEU A 92 2.73 -7.68 -19.70
C LEU A 92 3.16 -8.73 -18.68
N ALA A 93 2.80 -8.58 -17.41
CA ALA A 93 3.09 -9.57 -16.37
C ALA A 93 2.39 -10.91 -16.60
N SER A 94 1.25 -10.89 -17.29
CA SER A 94 0.50 -12.08 -17.71
C SER A 94 0.99 -12.66 -19.05
N GLY A 95 2.00 -12.05 -19.69
CA GLY A 95 2.51 -12.47 -20.99
C GLY A 95 1.59 -12.16 -22.18
N MET A 96 0.67 -11.20 -22.02
CA MET A 96 -0.28 -10.78 -23.04
C MET A 96 0.25 -9.58 -23.84
N PRO A 97 -0.11 -9.44 -25.13
CA PRO A 97 0.19 -8.24 -25.90
C PRO A 97 -0.63 -7.04 -25.41
N LEU A 98 -0.17 -5.83 -25.74
CA LEU A 98 -0.89 -4.57 -25.51
C LEU A 98 -1.77 -4.17 -26.71
N GLU A 99 -1.71 -4.96 -27.79
CA GLU A 99 -2.39 -4.77 -29.08
C GLU A 99 -3.32 -5.94 -29.39
#